data_AF-A0A0D0A2G8-F1
#
_entry.id   AF-A0A0D0A2G8-F1
#
_cell.length_a   1.000
_cell.length_b   1.000
_cell.length_c   1.000
_cell.angle_alpha   90.00
_cell.angle_beta   90.00
_cell.angle_gamma   90.00
#
_symmetry.space_group_name_H-M   'P 1'
#
loop_
_entity.id
_entity.type
_entity.pdbx_description
1 polymer ?
#
loop_
_entity_poly.entity_id
_entity_poly.type
_entity_poly.pdbx_seq_one_letter_code
_entity_poly.pdbx_strand_id
1 'polypeptide(L)'
;MDQLQFDDATKVGTHHLHPLFAALQTTLQKELATFLEREQAHARVNDSIRNLTGMCWDKCITGTPGSRFARGEESCLSNCVERFLDTSIFIVTQVQRQQQQLLQAQGDSSSSP
;
A
#
# COMPACT_ATOMS: atom_id res chain seq x y z
N MET A 1 1.35 -39.83 -39.73
CA MET A 1 0.09 -40.14 -40.42
C MET A 1 -0.95 -40.21 -39.30
N ASP A 2 -1.45 -39.13 -38.71
CA ASP A 2 -1.83 -37.85 -39.28
C ASP A 2 -1.47 -36.69 -38.34
N GLN A 3 -0.71 -35.75 -38.89
CA GLN A 3 -0.56 -34.40 -38.39
C GLN A 3 -1.82 -33.66 -38.86
N LEU A 4 -2.87 -33.60 -38.04
CA LEU A 4 -4.00 -32.72 -38.32
C LEU A 4 -3.58 -31.27 -38.06
N GLN A 5 -3.08 -30.69 -39.15
CA GLN A 5 -3.05 -29.28 -39.51
C GLN A 5 -3.94 -28.37 -38.64
N PHE A 6 -3.32 -27.66 -37.71
CA PHE A 6 -3.80 -26.37 -37.22
C PHE A 6 -2.75 -25.27 -37.45
N ASP A 7 -1.88 -25.45 -38.45
CA ASP A 7 -0.72 -24.58 -38.74
C ASP A 7 -0.85 -23.74 -40.02
N ASP A 8 -2.08 -23.50 -40.52
CA ASP A 8 -2.27 -22.76 -41.79
C ASP A 8 -3.34 -21.66 -41.74
N ALA A 9 -3.29 -20.80 -40.71
CA ALA A 9 -4.04 -19.53 -40.72
C ALA A 9 -3.27 -18.32 -40.13
N THR A 10 -2.05 -18.53 -39.60
CA THR A 10 -1.32 -17.49 -38.84
C THR A 10 0.06 -17.15 -39.45
N LYS A 11 0.51 -17.83 -40.51
CA LYS A 11 1.93 -17.77 -40.91
C LYS A 11 2.33 -16.69 -41.92
N VAL A 12 1.39 -15.92 -42.48
CA VAL A 12 1.73 -14.81 -43.42
C VAL A 12 1.09 -13.49 -42.95
N GLY A 13 1.47 -13.03 -41.75
CA GLY A 13 1.07 -11.67 -41.31
C GLY A 13 1.34 -11.30 -39.84
N THR A 14 1.49 -12.27 -38.93
CA THR A 14 1.46 -11.98 -37.48
C THR A 14 2.77 -12.23 -36.72
N HIS A 15 3.81 -12.80 -37.34
CA HIS A 15 5.07 -13.09 -36.65
C HIS A 15 5.86 -11.85 -36.22
N HIS A 16 5.64 -10.69 -36.85
CA HIS A 16 6.25 -9.42 -36.44
C HIS A 16 5.35 -8.54 -35.55
N LEU A 17 4.03 -8.76 -35.55
CA LEU A 17 3.07 -8.02 -34.73
C LEU A 17 3.00 -8.53 -33.28
N HIS A 18 3.29 -9.82 -33.05
CA HIS A 18 3.28 -10.42 -31.71
C HIS A 18 4.21 -9.73 -30.68
N PRO A 19 5.49 -9.43 -30.98
CA PRO A 19 6.37 -8.74 -30.03
C PRO A 19 5.96 -7.28 -29.79
N LEU A 20 5.38 -6.61 -30.78
CA LEU A 20 4.86 -5.24 -30.67
C LEU A 20 3.62 -5.18 -29.77
N PHE A 21 2.70 -6.14 -29.92
CA PHE A 21 1.54 -6.29 -29.05
C PHE A 21 1.95 -6.63 -27.60
N ALA A 22 2.91 -7.55 -27.43
CA ALA A 22 3.45 -7.89 -26.11
C ALA A 22 4.13 -6.67 -25.45
N ALA A 23 4.93 -5.91 -26.20
CA ALA A 23 5.54 -4.68 -25.70
C ALA A 23 4.48 -3.65 -25.27
N LEU A 24 3.46 -3.40 -26.09
CA LEU A 24 2.34 -2.52 -25.74
C LEU A 24 1.60 -2.98 -24.47
N GLN A 25 1.34 -4.29 -24.37
CA GLN A 25 0.68 -4.88 -23.21
C GLN A 25 1.50 -4.67 -21.92
N THR A 26 2.83 -4.84 -21.97
CA THR A 26 3.69 -4.59 -20.81
C THR A 26 3.76 -3.12 -20.42
N THR A 27 3.75 -2.20 -21.39
CA THR A 27 3.72 -0.76 -21.14
C THR A 27 2.41 -0.36 -20.46
N LEU A 28 1.27 -0.78 -21.00
CA LEU A 28 -0.05 -0.51 -20.41
C LEU A 28 -0.17 -1.10 -18.99
N GLN A 29 0.33 -2.32 -18.76
CA GLN A 29 0.32 -2.94 -17.43
C GLN A 29 1.14 -2.15 -16.43
N LYS A 30 2.32 -1.65 -16.81
CA LYS A 30 3.15 -0.82 -15.94
C LYS A 30 2.49 0.51 -15.61
N GLU A 31 1.88 1.16 -16.60
CA GLU A 31 1.16 2.42 -16.41
C GLU A 31 -0.05 2.22 -15.49
N LEU A 32 -0.85 1.16 -15.71
CA LEU A 32 -1.99 0.84 -14.86
C LEU A 32 -1.56 0.48 -13.44
N ALA A 33 -0.50 -0.31 -13.26
CA ALA A 33 0.03 -0.64 -11.95
C ALA A 33 0.48 0.61 -11.19
N THR A 34 1.21 1.51 -11.86
CA THR A 34 1.65 2.79 -11.28
C THR A 34 0.46 3.67 -10.90
N PHE A 35 -0.56 3.74 -11.75
CA PHE A 35 -1.79 4.48 -11.46
C PHE A 35 -2.50 3.89 -10.24
N LEU A 36 -2.68 2.57 -10.20
CA LEU A 36 -3.35 1.89 -9.11
C LEU A 36 -2.60 2.06 -7.78
N GLU A 37 -1.28 1.95 -7.78
CA GLU A 37 -0.46 2.19 -6.58
C GLU A 37 -0.65 3.60 -6.02
N ARG A 38 -0.71 4.60 -6.91
CA ARG A 38 -0.96 6.00 -6.55
C ARG A 38 -2.35 6.19 -5.95
N GLU A 39 -3.38 5.67 -6.59
CA GLU A 39 -4.77 5.78 -6.10
C GLU A 39 -4.96 5.04 -4.78
N GLN A 40 -4.34 3.87 -4.63
CA GLN A 40 -4.34 3.15 -3.35
C GLN A 40 -3.60 3.93 -2.26
N ALA A 41 -2.47 4.59 -2.57
CA ALA A 41 -1.80 5.45 -1.60
C ALA A 41 -2.70 6.62 -1.16
N HIS A 42 -3.41 7.24 -2.11
CA HIS A 42 -4.40 8.27 -1.83
C HIS A 42 -5.54 7.76 -0.93
N ALA A 43 -6.09 6.58 -1.25
CA ALA A 43 -7.14 5.96 -0.45
C ALA A 43 -6.67 5.68 0.99
N ARG A 44 -5.47 5.11 1.16
CA ARG A 44 -4.89 4.84 2.49
C ARG A 44 -4.71 6.12 3.32
N VAL A 45 -4.27 7.21 2.71
CA VAL A 45 -4.15 8.51 3.39
C VAL A 45 -5.52 9.03 3.80
N ASN A 46 -6.52 8.98 2.91
CA ASN A 46 -7.88 9.42 3.22
C ASN A 46 -8.52 8.60 4.35
N ASP A 47 -8.30 7.29 4.37
CA ASP A 47 -8.81 6.43 5.44
C ASP A 47 -8.12 6.75 6.78
N SER A 48 -6.83 7.07 6.74
CA SER A 48 -6.08 7.53 7.92
C SER A 48 -6.62 8.87 8.43
N ILE A 49 -6.92 9.82 7.53
CA ILE A 49 -7.55 11.10 7.88
C ILE A 49 -8.90 10.85 8.57
N ARG A 50 -9.78 10.04 7.96
CA ARG A 50 -11.11 9.75 8.54
C ARG A 50 -11.01 9.11 9.92
N ASN A 51 -10.11 8.13 10.07
CA ASN A 51 -9.88 7.45 11.35
C ASN A 51 -9.39 8.42 12.42
N LEU A 52 -8.38 9.24 12.11
CA LEU A 52 -7.84 10.25 13.03
C LEU A 52 -8.88 11.31 13.36
N THR A 53 -9.64 11.78 12.36
CA THR A 53 -10.73 12.73 12.58
C THR A 53 -11.75 12.16 13.56
N GLY A 54 -12.26 10.94 13.35
CA GLY A 54 -13.23 10.33 14.27
C GLY A 54 -12.66 10.13 15.67
N MET A 55 -11.49 9.50 15.77
CA MET A 55 -10.85 9.20 17.06
C MET A 55 -10.52 10.47 17.86
N CYS A 56 -9.93 11.48 17.22
CA CYS A 56 -9.54 12.70 17.90
C CYS A 56 -10.76 13.59 18.18
N TRP A 57 -11.80 13.52 17.36
CA TRP A 57 -13.07 14.17 17.67
C TRP A 57 -13.66 13.66 18.97
N ASP A 58 -13.82 12.33 19.10
CA ASP A 58 -14.40 11.70 20.30
C ASP A 58 -13.59 11.98 21.58
N LYS A 59 -12.27 12.18 21.44
CA LYS A 59 -11.36 12.46 22.57
C LYS A 59 -11.32 13.93 22.96
N CYS A 60 -11.36 14.83 21.99
CA CYS A 60 -11.07 16.24 22.21
C CYS A 60 -12.31 17.13 22.24
N ILE A 61 -13.39 16.74 21.58
CA ILE A 61 -14.61 17.53 21.45
C ILE A 61 -15.70 16.93 22.34
N THR A 62 -15.83 17.48 23.55
CA THR A 62 -16.73 16.95 24.60
C THR A 62 -18.11 17.61 24.61
N GLY A 63 -18.31 18.63 23.79
CA GLY A 63 -19.58 19.34 23.62
C GLY A 63 -19.73 19.87 22.20
N THR A 64 -20.76 20.68 21.96
CA THR A 64 -20.91 21.34 20.65
C THR A 64 -19.87 22.47 20.55
N PRO A 65 -18.93 22.41 19.59
CA PRO A 65 -17.96 23.48 19.42
C PRO A 65 -18.66 24.77 18.95
N GLY A 66 -18.04 25.91 19.26
CA GLY A 66 -18.52 27.21 18.81
C GLY A 66 -18.24 27.45 17.32
N SER A 67 -18.24 28.71 16.88
CA SER A 67 -17.84 29.07 15.50
C SER A 67 -16.37 28.76 15.19
N ARG A 68 -15.57 28.46 16.21
CA ARG A 68 -14.17 28.03 16.17
C ARG A 68 -13.93 27.08 17.34
N PHE A 69 -12.89 26.27 17.23
CA PHE A 69 -12.41 25.47 18.34
C PHE A 69 -11.89 26.38 19.46
N ALA A 70 -12.15 25.98 20.70
CA ALA A 70 -11.50 26.60 21.85
C ALA A 70 -10.00 26.26 21.83
N ARG A 71 -9.16 27.11 22.42
CA ARG A 71 -7.70 26.87 22.50
C ARG A 71 -7.33 25.48 23.05
N GLY A 72 -8.11 24.98 24.01
CA GLY A 72 -7.92 23.63 24.56
C GLY A 72 -8.24 22.52 23.56
N GLU A 73 -9.29 22.69 22.75
CA GLU A 73 -9.68 21.74 21.70
C GLU A 73 -8.64 21.72 20.58
N GLU A 74 -8.17 22.88 20.12
CA GLU A 74 -7.11 22.99 19.10
C GLU A 74 -5.81 22.30 19.55
N SER A 75 -5.39 22.57 20.79
CA SER A 75 -4.20 21.92 21.37
C SER A 75 -4.41 20.41 21.54
N CYS A 76 -5.59 19.97 21.98
CA CYS A 76 -5.90 18.55 22.10
C CYS A 76 -5.84 17.84 20.75
N LEU A 77 -6.46 18.41 19.70
CA LEU A 77 -6.48 17.82 18.36
C LEU A 77 -5.06 17.66 17.79
N SER A 78 -4.23 18.70 17.92
CA SER A 78 -2.82 18.64 17.50
C SER A 78 -2.06 17.52 18.22
N ASN A 79 -2.17 17.48 19.55
CA ASN A 79 -1.51 16.45 20.36
C ASN A 79 -2.05 15.05 20.07
N CYS A 80 -3.35 14.90 19.84
CA CYS A 80 -3.99 13.60 19.58
C CYS A 80 -3.39 12.94 18.34
N VAL A 81 -3.30 13.68 17.23
CA VAL A 81 -2.72 13.18 15.99
C VAL A 81 -1.23 12.87 16.16
N GLU A 82 -0.46 13.79 16.76
CA GLU A 82 0.98 13.61 16.99
C GLU A 82 1.26 12.35 17.83
N ARG A 83 0.56 12.19 18.96
CA ARG A 83 0.71 11.01 19.83
C ARG A 83 0.32 9.70 19.14
N PHE A 84 -0.72 9.73 18.30
CA PHE A 84 -1.09 8.54 17.52
C PHE A 84 0.02 8.15 16.54
N LEU A 85 0.59 9.10 15.82
CA LEU A 85 1.67 8.86 14.86
C LEU A 85 2.93 8.36 15.57
N ASP A 86 3.34 9.00 16.65
CA ASP A 86 4.51 8.60 17.45
C ASP A 86 4.39 7.16 17.94
N THR A 87 3.22 6.83 18.50
CA THR A 87 2.94 5.49 19.02
C THR A 87 2.90 4.45 17.89
N SER A 88 2.28 4.80 16.75
CA SER A 88 2.19 3.90 15.59
C SER A 88 3.58 3.57 15.04
N ILE A 89 4.44 4.59 14.87
CA ILE A 89 5.82 4.40 14.40
C ILE A 89 6.61 3.56 15.40
N PHE A 90 6.47 3.84 16.70
CA PHE A 90 7.13 3.06 17.73
C PHE A 90 6.73 1.57 17.65
N ILE A 91 5.43 1.27 17.57
CA ILE A 91 4.92 -0.10 17.48
C ILE A 91 5.48 -0.80 16.23
N VAL A 92 5.38 -0.17 15.05
CA VAL A 92 5.90 -0.74 13.80
C VAL A 92 7.39 -1.02 13.89
N THR A 93 8.16 -0.09 14.46
CA THR A 93 9.60 -0.26 14.65
C THR A 93 9.92 -1.46 15.56
N GLN A 94 9.17 -1.64 16.65
CA GLN A 94 9.35 -2.80 17.52
C GLN A 94 8.99 -4.11 16.83
N VAL A 95 7.88 -4.13 16.09
CA VAL A 95 7.46 -5.32 15.32
C VAL A 95 8.51 -5.69 14.27
N GLN A 96 9.05 -4.72 13.53
CA GLN A 96 10.12 -4.95 12.56
C GLN A 96 11.39 -5.49 13.22
N ARG A 97 11.79 -4.93 14.37
CA ARG A 97 12.93 -5.42 15.14
C ARG A 97 12.73 -6.88 15.58
N GLN A 98 11.55 -7.23 16.08
CA GLN A 98 11.23 -8.60 16.48
C GLN A 98 11.25 -9.56 15.28
N GLN A 99 10.68 -9.14 14.14
CA GLN A 99 10.70 -9.94 12.91
C GLN A 99 12.14 -10.22 12.45
N GLN A 100 13.02 -9.22 12.48
CA GLN A 100 14.44 -9.38 12.12
C GLN A 100 15.16 -10.38 13.04
N GLN A 101 14.87 -10.35 14.35
CA GLN A 101 15.44 -11.31 15.31
C GLN A 101 14.99 -12.75 15.01
N LEU A 102 13.70 -12.94 14.68
CA LEU A 102 13.18 -14.26 14.31
C LEU A 102 13.80 -14.80 13.02
N LEU A 103 14.03 -13.94 12.02
CA LEU A 103 14.70 -14.32 10.77
C LEU A 103 16.16 -14.72 11.00
N GLN A 104 16.86 -14.06 11.92
CA GLN A 104 18.24 -14.40 12.28
C GLN A 104 18.33 -15.74 13.03
N ALA A 105 17.39 -16.01 13.94
CA ALA A 105 17.33 -17.29 14.65
C ALA A 105 17.05 -18.50 13.74
N GLN A 106 16.43 -18.30 12.57
CA GLN A 106 16.18 -19.37 11.57
C GLN A 106 17.37 -19.62 10.63
N GLY A 107 18.33 -18.69 10.55
CA GLY A 107 19.55 -18.85 9.75
C GLY A 107 20.59 -19.78 10.37
N ASP A 108 20.54 -20.02 11.69
CA ASP A 108 21.51 -20.85 12.43
C ASP A 108 21.17 -22.35 12.43
N SER A 109 20.01 -22.78 11.90
CA SER A 109 19.64 -24.21 11.81
C SER A 109 20.04 -24.91 10.51
N SER A 110 20.52 -24.18 9.48
CA SER A 110 20.95 -24.79 8.20
C SER A 110 22.48 -24.94 8.03
N SER A 111 23.25 -24.58 9.05
CA SER A 111 24.72 -24.65 9.08
C SER A 111 25.21 -25.46 10.28
N SER A 112 24.68 -26.68 10.46
CA SER A 112 25.45 -27.73 11.15
C SER A 112 26.33 -28.46 10.12
N PRO A 113 27.62 -28.71 10.40
CA PRO A 113 28.47 -29.56 9.58
C PRO A 113 28.02 -31.03 9.59
#